data_AF-A0A1Q7NMX5-F1
#
_entry.id   AF-A0A1Q7NMX5-F1
#
_cell.length_a   1.000
_cell.length_b   1.000
_cell.length_c   1.000
_cell.angle_alpha   90.00
_cell.angle_beta   90.00
_cell.angle_gamma   90.00
#
_symmetry.space_group_name_H-M   'P 1'
#
loop_
_entity.id
_entity.type
_entity.pdbx_description
1 polymer ?
#
loop_
_entity_poly.entity_id
_entity_poly.type
_entity_poly.pdbx_seq_one_letter_code
_entity_poly.pdbx_strand_id
1 'polypeptide(L)'
;MQENAWLTKNKEEFPFNEVNALYDKGIFLFCVGNYEESINCFNKIISINPASKTAYGYKGLALRKLNRFKDAVQCYRKALSY
;
A
#
# COMPACT_ATOMS: atom_id res chain seq x y z
N MET A 1 -14.89 3.85 -41.24
CA MET A 1 -15.40 4.51 -40.03
C MET A 1 -16.17 3.50 -39.21
N GLN A 2 -15.52 2.90 -38.23
CA GLN A 2 -16.15 2.42 -37.00
C GLN A 2 -15.04 2.45 -35.96
N GLU A 3 -14.98 3.57 -35.24
CA GLU A 3 -14.04 3.83 -34.15
C GLU A 3 -14.35 2.88 -32.99
N ASN A 4 -13.37 2.03 -32.67
CA ASN A 4 -13.02 1.52 -31.35
C ASN A 4 -14.14 1.29 -30.32
N ALA A 5 -14.95 0.24 -30.55
CA ALA A 5 -15.79 -0.37 -29.50
C ALA A 5 -15.00 -1.30 -28.54
N TRP A 6 -13.67 -1.38 -28.67
CA TRP A 6 -12.77 -2.15 -27.78
C TRP A 6 -12.25 -1.34 -26.57
N LEU A 7 -12.63 -0.07 -26.44
CA LEU A 7 -12.27 0.78 -25.29
C LEU A 7 -13.30 0.76 -24.14
N THR A 8 -14.46 0.12 -24.31
CA THR A 8 -15.61 0.22 -23.38
C THR A 8 -15.99 -1.10 -22.71
N LYS A 9 -14.99 -1.93 -22.40
CA LYS A 9 -15.18 -2.98 -21.40
C LYS A 9 -13.84 -3.33 -20.78
N ASN A 10 -13.41 -2.45 -19.86
CA ASN A 10 -12.45 -2.74 -18.78
C ASN A 10 -12.99 -3.94 -17.99
N LYS A 11 -12.79 -5.13 -18.57
CA LYS A 11 -12.99 -6.44 -17.98
C LYS A 11 -12.03 -6.54 -16.82
N GLU A 12 -12.56 -6.70 -15.60
CA GLU A 12 -11.99 -7.63 -14.60
C GLU A 12 -10.46 -7.58 -14.43
N GLU A 13 -9.85 -6.40 -14.50
CA GLU A 13 -8.49 -6.22 -14.01
C GLU A 13 -8.60 -6.34 -12.51
N PHE A 14 -8.17 -7.48 -11.97
CA PHE A 14 -7.95 -7.63 -10.54
C PHE A 14 -7.28 -6.35 -10.02
N PRO A 15 -7.65 -5.83 -8.84
CA PRO A 15 -7.04 -4.63 -8.23
C PRO A 15 -5.53 -4.78 -7.97
N PHE A 16 -4.94 -5.91 -8.36
CA PHE A 16 -3.52 -6.22 -8.38
C PHE A 16 -2.66 -5.12 -9.01
N ASN A 17 -3.07 -4.52 -10.14
CA ASN A 17 -2.25 -3.48 -10.78
C ASN A 17 -2.20 -2.19 -9.93
N GLU A 18 -3.33 -1.78 -9.37
CA GLU A 18 -3.40 -0.61 -8.48
C GLU A 18 -2.65 -0.86 -7.16
N VAL A 19 -2.80 -2.06 -6.58
CA VAL A 19 -2.09 -2.45 -5.35
C VAL A 19 -0.58 -2.45 -5.56
N ASN A 20 -0.08 -2.96 -6.69
CA ASN A 20 1.35 -2.95 -7.00
C ASN A 20 1.87 -1.51 -7.19
N ALA A 21 1.15 -0.67 -7.92
CA ALA A 21 1.50 0.74 -8.07
C ALA A 21 1.54 1.48 -6.72
N LEU A 22 0.62 1.17 -5.80
CA LEU A 22 0.63 1.69 -4.44
C LEU A 22 1.84 1.19 -3.63
N TYR A 23 2.24 -0.06 -3.82
CA TYR A 23 3.45 -0.62 -3.19
C TYR A 23 4.69 0.13 -3.65
N ASP A 24 4.89 0.23 -4.96
CA ASP A 24 6.07 0.88 -5.54
C ASP A 24 6.14 2.35 -5.10
N LYS A 25 5.01 3.06 -5.16
CA LYS A 25 4.91 4.44 -4.68
C LYS A 25 5.21 4.53 -3.18
N GLY A 26 4.64 3.65 -2.36
CA GLY A 26 4.83 3.65 -0.90
C GLY A 26 6.27 3.39 -0.48
N ILE A 27 6.95 2.45 -1.16
CA ILE A 27 8.36 2.12 -0.95
C ILE A 27 9.25 3.28 -1.40
N PHE A 28 8.99 3.85 -2.59
CA PHE A 28 9.73 5.02 -3.07
C PHE A 28 9.65 6.19 -2.07
N LEU A 29 8.44 6.52 -1.61
CA LEU A 29 8.20 7.57 -0.62
C LEU A 29 8.94 7.30 0.70
N PHE A 30 8.97 6.05 1.15
CA PHE A 30 9.76 5.66 2.33
C PHE A 30 11.26 5.92 2.11
N CYS A 31 11.80 5.52 0.97
CA CYS A 31 13.21 5.68 0.64
C CYS A 31 13.65 7.15 0.56
N VAL A 32 12.78 8.04 0.05
CA VAL A 32 13.06 9.49 -0.01
C VAL A 32 12.72 10.22 1.30
N GLY A 33 12.31 9.51 2.35
CA GLY A 33 12.03 10.06 3.67
C GLY A 33 10.65 10.70 3.84
N ASN A 34 9.76 10.59 2.85
CA ASN A 34 8.37 11.05 2.97
C ASN A 34 7.51 9.97 3.64
N TYR A 35 7.73 9.81 4.96
CA TYR A 35 7.16 8.71 5.72
C TYR A 35 5.63 8.82 5.90
N GLU A 36 5.06 10.02 6.02
CA GLU A 36 3.61 10.19 6.18
C GLU A 36 2.86 9.77 4.90
N GLU A 37 3.32 10.20 3.73
CA GLU A 37 2.66 9.81 2.47
C GLU A 37 2.91 8.33 2.12
N SER A 38 4.05 7.78 2.55
CA SER A 38 4.31 6.35 2.52
C SER A 38 3.26 5.57 3.35
N ILE A 39 2.96 6.03 4.57
CA ILE A 39 1.90 5.45 5.42
C ILE A 39 0.54 5.50 4.73
N ASN A 40 0.21 6.61 4.05
CA ASN A 40 -1.04 6.72 3.28
C ASN A 40 -1.14 5.67 2.18
N CYS A 41 -0.06 5.40 1.46
CA CYS A 41 -0.04 4.35 0.44
C CYS A 41 -0.32 2.97 1.06
N PHE A 42 0.37 2.64 2.16
CA PHE A 42 0.16 1.35 2.83
C PHE A 42 -1.22 1.24 3.49
N ASN A 43 -1.81 2.34 3.97
CA ASN A 43 -3.19 2.34 4.46
C ASN A 43 -4.19 1.97 3.36
N LYS A 44 -4.01 2.49 2.14
CA LYS A 44 -4.86 2.11 1.00
C LYS A 44 -4.71 0.63 0.68
N ILE A 45 -3.48 0.11 0.64
CA ILE A 45 -3.24 -1.33 0.43
C ILE A 45 -3.92 -2.17 1.52
N ILE A 46 -3.84 -1.77 2.79
CA ILE A 46 -4.50 -2.47 3.91
C ILE A 46 -6.03 -2.42 3.77
N SER A 47 -6.60 -1.35 3.23
CA SER A 47 -8.05 -1.25 2.99
C SER A 47 -8.53 -2.24 1.90
N ILE A 48 -7.68 -2.53 0.92
CA ILE A 48 -7.95 -3.49 -0.16
C ILE A 48 -7.65 -4.92 0.31
N ASN A 49 -6.53 -5.14 0.99
CA ASN A 49 -6.09 -6.41 1.56
C ASN A 49 -5.73 -6.25 3.04
N PRO A 50 -6.70 -6.46 3.96
CA PRO A 50 -6.49 -6.35 5.39
C PRO A 50 -5.53 -7.38 5.98
N ALA A 51 -5.18 -8.45 5.25
CA ALA A 51 -4.24 -9.48 5.70
C ALA A 51 -2.80 -9.24 5.17
N SER A 52 -2.55 -8.08 4.57
CA SER A 52 -1.26 -7.83 3.92
C SER A 52 -0.13 -7.56 4.92
N LYS A 53 0.64 -8.61 5.22
CA LYS A 53 1.80 -8.55 6.12
C LYS A 53 2.82 -7.51 5.67
N THR A 54 3.08 -7.43 4.37
CA THR A 54 4.03 -6.49 3.76
C THR A 54 3.61 -5.05 3.98
N ALA A 55 2.34 -4.71 3.76
CA ALA A 55 1.84 -3.35 3.97
C ALA A 55 1.93 -2.93 5.45
N TYR A 56 1.58 -3.81 6.38
CA TYR A 56 1.77 -3.54 7.81
C TYR A 56 3.24 -3.39 8.20
N GLY A 57 4.14 -4.19 7.62
CA GLY A 57 5.57 -4.11 7.85
C GLY A 57 6.15 -2.75 7.45
N TYR A 58 5.89 -2.30 6.21
CA TYR A 58 6.37 -1.01 5.76
C TYR A 58 5.72 0.17 6.48
N LYS A 59 4.41 0.10 6.76
CA LYS A 59 3.73 1.10 7.61
C LYS A 59 4.41 1.20 8.98
N GLY A 60 4.73 0.06 9.61
CA GLY A 60 5.46 0.01 10.87
C GLY A 60 6.86 0.64 10.77
N LEU A 61 7.58 0.40 9.68
CA LEU A 61 8.90 0.99 9.44
C LEU A 61 8.80 2.52 9.30
N ALA A 62 7.83 3.02 8.52
CA ALA A 62 7.59 4.45 8.35
C ALA A 62 7.21 5.13 9.67
N LEU A 63 6.29 4.53 10.45
CA LEU A 63 5.92 5.03 11.78
C LEU A 63 7.12 5.07 12.74
N ARG A 64 7.99 4.06 12.70
CA ARG A 64 9.24 4.05 13.49
C ARG A 64 10.16 5.21 13.11
N LYS A 65 10.29 5.52 11.82
CA LYS A 65 11.09 6.66 11.34
C LYS A 65 10.55 8.01 11.79
N LEU A 66 9.25 8.09 12.04
CA LEU A 66 8.56 9.26 12.62
C LEU A 66 8.52 9.25 14.16
N ASN A 67 9.25 8.35 14.83
CA ASN A 67 9.24 8.16 16.29
C ASN A 67 7.86 7.78 16.88
N ARG A 68 6.93 7.29 16.05
CA ARG A 68 5.60 6.80 16.48
C ARG A 68 5.66 5.32 16.86
N PHE A 69 6.47 5.01 17.88
CA PHE A 69 6.84 3.63 18.23
C PHE A 69 5.65 2.76 18.64
N LYS A 70 4.68 3.31 19.38
CA LYS A 70 3.48 2.57 19.81
C LYS A 70 2.69 2.06 18.59
N ASP A 71 2.43 2.94 17.62
CA ASP A 71 1.70 2.59 16.40
C ASP A 71 2.50 1.61 15.54
N ALA A 72 3.82 1.76 15.47
CA ALA A 72 4.70 0.85 14.74
C ALA A 72 4.63 -0.58 15.31
N VAL A 73 4.69 -0.74 16.63
CA VAL A 73 4.57 -2.04 17.30
C VAL A 73 3.21 -2.69 17.00
N GLN A 74 2.12 -1.92 17.00
CA GLN A 74 0.81 -2.44 16.63
C GLN A 74 0.77 -2.95 15.18
N CYS A 75 1.42 -2.22 14.26
CA CYS A 75 1.52 -2.67 12.87
C CYS A 75 2.32 -3.98 12.76
N TYR A 76 3.46 -4.09 13.44
CA TYR A 76 4.25 -5.33 13.42
C TYR A 76 3.51 -6.51 14.06
N ARG A 77 2.77 -6.29 15.16
CA ARG A 77 1.92 -7.33 15.75
C ARG A 77 0.88 -7.83 14.77
N LYS A 78 0.22 -6.93 14.05
CA LYS A 78 -0.72 -7.29 12.98
C LYS A 78 -0.03 -8.07 11.86
N ALA A 79 1.14 -7.62 11.41
CA ALA A 79 1.91 -8.31 10.37
C ALA A 79 2.29 -9.75 10.76
N LEU A 80 2.51 -10.02 12.05
CA LEU A 80 2.84 -11.35 12.59
C LEU A 80 1.61 -12.21 12.92
N SER A 81 0.43 -11.61 13.10
CA SER A 81 -0.80 -12.35 13.44
C SER A 81 -1.51 -12.94 12.23
N TYR A 82 -1.29 -12.37 11.05
CA TYR A 82 -1.69 -12.97 9.77
C TYR A 82 -0.60 -13.92 9.30
#